data_AF-A0A3D2VL75-F1
#
_entry.id   AF-A0A3D2VL75-F1
#
_cell.length_a   1.000
_cell.length_b   1.000
_cell.length_c   1.000
_cell.angle_alpha   90.00
_cell.angle_beta   90.00
_cell.angle_gamma   90.00
#
_symmetry.space_group_name_H-M   'P 1'
#
loop_
_entity.id
_entity.type
_entity.pdbx_description
1 polymer ?
#
loop_
_entity_poly.entity_id
_entity_poly.type
_entity_poly.pdbx_seq_one_letter_code
_entity_poly.pdbx_strand_id
1 'polypeptide(L)'
;MLGSLAARADGAPGRGWHWGSEAYHPDLPRSERRFVGTTGSLRSVLLGPSTRADGTMNLVGALRKAIATAGYGDPKEFQRVDLSAIAR
;
A
#
# COMPACT_ATOMS: atom_id res chain seq x y z
N MET A 1 -4.06 4.51 -5.55
CA MET A 1 -5.01 3.61 -4.85
C MET A 1 -4.25 2.59 -4.03
N LEU A 2 -4.83 2.05 -2.94
CA LEU A 2 -4.17 1.13 -1.99
C LEU A 2 -4.72 -0.31 -2.07
N GLY A 3 -5.07 -0.83 -3.24
CA GLY A 3 -5.81 -2.11 -3.36
C GLY A 3 -5.19 -3.28 -2.62
N SER A 4 -3.97 -3.69 -2.99
CA SER A 4 -3.28 -4.85 -2.40
C SER A 4 -2.88 -4.65 -0.93
N LEU A 5 -2.63 -3.41 -0.51
CA LEU A 5 -2.33 -3.07 0.89
C LEU A 5 -3.59 -3.09 1.76
N ALA A 6 -4.70 -2.53 1.27
CA ALA A 6 -5.98 -2.53 1.97
C ALA A 6 -6.57 -3.95 2.08
N ALA A 7 -6.33 -4.82 1.09
CA ALA A 7 -6.72 -6.22 1.13
C ALA A 7 -6.04 -7.02 2.26
N ARG A 8 -4.97 -6.49 2.87
CA ARG A 8 -4.30 -7.09 4.04
C ARG A 8 -4.98 -6.78 5.37
N ALA A 9 -6.00 -5.92 5.38
CA ALA A 9 -6.76 -5.65 6.59
C ALA A 9 -7.61 -6.87 7.00
N ASP A 10 -7.68 -7.19 8.29
CA ASP A 10 -8.44 -8.36 8.79
C ASP A 10 -9.94 -8.30 8.43
N GLY A 11 -10.49 -7.09 8.33
CA GLY A 11 -11.88 -6.85 7.91
C GLY A 11 -12.09 -6.78 6.39
N ALA A 12 -11.04 -7.00 5.58
CA ALA A 12 -11.18 -6.97 4.13
C ALA A 12 -11.99 -8.19 3.64
N PRO A 13 -12.99 -7.99 2.75
CA PRO A 13 -13.87 -9.06 2.29
C PRO A 13 -13.12 -10.17 1.55
N GLY A 14 -11.99 -9.83 0.91
CA GLY A 14 -11.12 -10.78 0.24
C GLY A 14 -10.32 -11.70 1.16
N ARG A 15 -10.33 -11.49 2.49
CA ARG A 15 -9.64 -12.33 3.49
C ARG A 15 -8.18 -12.63 3.11
N GLY A 16 -7.44 -11.59 2.75
CA GLY A 16 -6.05 -11.70 2.30
C GLY A 16 -5.87 -12.01 0.81
N TRP A 17 -6.95 -12.09 0.03
CA TRP A 17 -6.90 -12.12 -1.43
C TRP A 17 -7.20 -10.75 -2.03
N HIS A 18 -6.51 -10.43 -3.12
CA HIS A 18 -6.72 -9.22 -3.93
C HIS A 18 -6.80 -9.59 -5.42
N TRP A 19 -7.68 -8.94 -6.16
CA TRP A 19 -7.82 -9.08 -7.62
C TRP A 19 -8.32 -7.76 -8.21
N GLY A 20 -7.99 -7.50 -9.48
CA GLY A 20 -8.62 -6.43 -10.26
C GLY A 20 -9.98 -6.86 -10.80
N SER A 21 -10.80 -5.90 -11.22
CA SER A 21 -12.08 -6.14 -11.91
C SER A 21 -11.90 -6.98 -13.17
N GLU A 22 -10.72 -6.96 -13.77
CA GLU A 22 -10.44 -7.64 -15.03
C GLU A 22 -10.12 -9.13 -14.83
N ALA A 23 -10.12 -9.62 -13.58
CA ALA A 23 -9.76 -11.01 -13.27
C ALA A 23 -10.85 -12.03 -13.62
N TYR A 24 -12.10 -11.60 -13.81
CA TYR A 24 -13.23 -12.50 -14.03
C TYR A 24 -13.73 -12.55 -15.48
N HIS A 25 -13.09 -11.84 -16.41
CA HIS A 25 -13.53 -11.84 -17.81
C HIS A 25 -13.32 -13.24 -18.43
N PRO A 26 -14.35 -13.84 -19.06
CA PRO A 26 -14.28 -15.23 -19.55
C PRO A 26 -13.20 -15.44 -20.63
N ASP A 27 -13.14 -14.54 -21.62
CA ASP A 27 -12.25 -14.71 -22.79
C ASP A 27 -10.98 -13.83 -22.76
N LEU A 28 -10.88 -12.90 -21.82
CA LEU A 28 -9.81 -11.91 -21.76
C LEU A 28 -9.45 -11.55 -20.31
N PRO A 29 -9.07 -12.53 -19.47
CA PRO A 29 -8.60 -12.25 -18.13
C PRO A 29 -7.31 -11.42 -18.21
N ARG A 30 -7.31 -10.22 -17.60
CA ARG A 30 -6.13 -9.32 -17.57
C ARG A 30 -5.62 -9.04 -16.17
N SER A 31 -6.11 -9.77 -15.18
CA SER A 31 -5.66 -9.68 -13.80
C SER A 31 -5.70 -11.06 -13.17
N GLU A 32 -4.90 -11.25 -12.13
CA GLU A 32 -4.85 -12.50 -11.38
C GLU A 32 -5.28 -12.27 -9.94
N ARG A 33 -5.93 -13.28 -9.37
CA ARG A 33 -6.17 -13.32 -7.92
C ARG A 33 -4.86 -13.64 -7.22
N ARG A 34 -4.36 -12.70 -6.40
CA ARG A 34 -3.12 -12.84 -5.63
C ARG A 34 -3.42 -12.93 -4.15
N PHE A 35 -2.79 -13.89 -3.48
CA PHE A 35 -2.81 -13.95 -2.03
C PHE A 35 -1.74 -13.01 -1.48
N VAL A 36 -2.19 -12.00 -0.72
CA VAL A 36 -1.34 -11.04 -0.04
C VAL A 36 -1.28 -11.31 1.47
N GLY A 37 -2.17 -12.15 2.01
CA GLY A 37 -2.27 -12.42 3.44
C GLY A 37 -2.86 -11.25 4.22
N THR A 38 -2.91 -11.37 5.55
CA THR A 38 -3.38 -10.30 6.44
C THR A 38 -2.25 -9.78 7.34
N THR A 39 -2.31 -8.51 7.70
CA THR A 39 -1.29 -7.83 8.51
C THR A 39 -1.86 -7.12 9.73
N GLY A 40 -3.18 -7.05 9.88
CA GLY A 40 -3.87 -6.54 11.06
C GLY A 40 -5.11 -5.74 10.72
N SER A 41 -5.62 -4.97 11.68
CA SER A 41 -6.78 -4.09 11.44
C SER A 41 -6.49 -3.04 10.36
N LEU A 42 -7.54 -2.54 9.70
CA LEU A 42 -7.40 -1.43 8.73
C LEU A 42 -6.72 -0.21 9.37
N ARG A 43 -7.05 0.10 10.64
CA ARG A 43 -6.43 1.19 11.39
C ARG A 43 -4.92 0.98 11.52
N SER A 44 -4.47 -0.24 11.83
CA SER A 44 -3.04 -0.55 11.97
C SER A 44 -2.32 -0.50 10.62
N VAL A 45 -2.95 -0.97 9.54
CA VAL A 45 -2.42 -0.86 8.18
C VAL A 45 -2.21 0.61 7.78
N LEU A 46 -3.17 1.48 8.06
CA LEU A 46 -3.10 2.89 7.67
C LEU A 46 -2.28 3.76 8.64
N LEU A 47 -2.50 3.61 9.94
CA LEU A 47 -2.06 4.56 10.98
C LEU A 47 -1.08 3.94 12.00
N GLY A 48 -0.86 2.63 11.93
CA GLY A 48 0.03 1.92 12.84
C GLY A 48 -0.52 1.69 14.26
N PRO A 49 0.36 1.34 15.23
CA PRO A 49 1.80 1.18 15.05
C PRO A 49 2.14 0.05 14.07
N SER A 50 3.29 0.15 13.41
CA SER A 50 3.82 -0.99 12.64
C SER A 50 4.55 -1.92 13.60
N THR A 51 4.27 -3.23 13.51
CA THR A 51 5.03 -4.27 14.21
C THR A 51 5.98 -5.02 13.26
N ARG A 52 6.08 -4.57 12.01
CA ARG A 52 6.88 -5.19 10.94
C ARG A 52 7.66 -4.15 10.14
N ALA A 53 8.74 -4.58 9.50
CA ALA A 53 9.61 -3.72 8.69
C ALA A 53 9.35 -3.83 7.17
N ASP A 54 8.35 -4.60 6.75
CA ASP A 54 8.07 -4.92 5.34
C ASP A 54 7.25 -3.84 4.59
N GLY A 55 6.95 -2.71 5.25
CA GLY A 55 6.19 -1.60 4.66
C GLY A 55 4.69 -1.87 4.49
N THR A 56 4.16 -2.96 5.06
CA THR A 56 2.74 -3.33 4.92
C THR A 56 1.80 -2.70 5.96
N MET A 57 2.36 -1.94 6.90
CA MET A 57 1.62 -1.27 7.99
C MET A 57 2.10 0.16 8.21
N ASN A 58 1.28 0.96 8.88
CA ASN A 58 1.54 2.37 9.17
C ASN A 58 1.90 3.20 7.93
N LEU A 59 1.09 3.09 6.88
CA LEU A 59 1.31 3.79 5.61
C LEU A 59 1.39 5.32 5.77
N VAL A 60 0.55 5.89 6.63
CA VAL A 60 0.55 7.34 6.92
C VAL A 60 1.80 7.75 7.69
N GLY A 61 2.25 6.95 8.66
CA GLY A 61 3.52 7.19 9.35
C GLY A 61 4.72 7.10 8.41
N ALA A 62 4.74 6.13 7.51
CA ALA A 62 5.77 6.01 6.48
C ALA A 62 5.80 7.22 5.55
N LEU A 63 4.64 7.70 5.08
CA LEU A 63 4.54 8.91 4.26
C LEU A 63 5.03 10.15 5.01
N ARG A 64 4.60 10.35 6.26
CA ARG A 64 5.06 11.48 7.10
C ARG A 64 6.58 11.45 7.29
N LYS A 65 7.13 10.26 7.55
CA LYS A 65 8.58 10.08 7.68
C LYS A 65 9.31 10.40 6.38
N ALA A 66 8.79 9.97 5.23
CA ALA A 66 9.37 10.29 3.92
C ALA A 66 9.37 11.81 3.64
N ILE A 67 8.23 12.48 3.88
CA ILE A 67 8.08 13.95 3.74
C ILE A 67 9.12 14.68 4.63
N ALA A 68 9.19 14.32 5.91
CA ALA A 68 10.13 14.95 6.85
C ALA A 68 11.60 14.67 6.49
N THR A 69 11.93 13.43 6.09
CA THR A 69 13.31 13.06 5.71
C THR A 69 13.77 13.81 4.46
N ALA A 70 12.85 14.10 3.55
CA ALA A 70 13.12 14.89 2.35
C ALA A 70 13.10 16.42 2.61
N GLY A 71 12.82 16.87 3.83
CA GLY A 71 12.86 18.29 4.22
C GLY A 71 11.62 19.11 3.86
N TYR A 72 10.47 18.46 3.63
CA TYR A 72 9.21 19.14 3.27
C TYR A 72 8.22 19.21 4.44
N GLY A 73 7.35 20.24 4.44
CA GLY A 73 6.35 20.43 5.49
C GLY A 73 5.00 19.77 5.17
N ASP A 74 4.66 19.65 3.88
CA ASP A 74 3.36 19.15 3.45
C ASP A 74 3.41 18.33 2.14
N PRO A 75 2.33 17.58 1.82
CA PRO A 75 2.29 16.73 0.63
C PRO A 75 2.33 17.51 -0.69
N LYS A 76 1.89 18.78 -0.72
CA LYS A 76 1.90 19.59 -1.93
C LYS A 76 3.32 20.02 -2.29
N GLU A 77 4.11 20.43 -1.32
CA GLU A 77 5.54 20.72 -1.54
C GLU A 77 6.32 19.46 -1.89
N PHE A 78 6.03 18.33 -1.23
CA PHE A 78 6.69 17.05 -1.47
C PHE A 78 6.54 16.54 -2.92
N GLN A 79 5.53 17.01 -3.67
CA GLN A 79 5.40 16.71 -5.11
C GLN A 79 6.57 17.23 -5.96
N ARG A 80 7.43 18.11 -5.41
CA ARG A 80 8.60 18.69 -6.07
C ARG A 80 9.93 18.06 -5.66
N VAL A 81 9.90 16.97 -4.88
CA VAL A 81 11.13 16.29 -4.44
C VAL A 81 11.97 15.81 -5.62
N ASP A 82 13.29 15.99 -5.52
CA ASP A 82 14.22 15.44 -6.50
C ASP A 82 14.16 13.90 -6.51
N LEU A 83 14.20 13.33 -7.71
CA LEU A 83 14.17 11.89 -7.90
C LEU A 83 15.50 11.40 -8.45
N SER A 84 15.97 10.27 -7.94
CA SER A 84 17.12 9.56 -8.49
C SER A 84 16.66 8.24 -9.09
N ALA A 85 16.96 8.03 -10.37
CA ALA A 85 16.74 6.74 -11.01
C ALA A 85 17.90 5.81 -10.68
N ILE A 86 17.61 4.67 -10.07
CA ILE A 86 18.57 3.60 -9.85
C ILE A 86 18.23 2.51 -10.86
N ALA A 87 19.05 2.35 -11.90
CA ALA A 87 18.96 1.19 -12.77
C ALA A 87 19.42 -0.05 -11.98
N ARG A 88 18.59 -1.09 -11.98
CA ARG A 88 18.94 -2.40 -11.45
C ARG A 88 19.66 -3.22 -12.50
#